data_AF-A0A2N6NQP0-F1
#
_entry.id   AF-A0A2N6NQP0-F1
#
_cell.length_a   1.000
_cell.length_b   1.000
_cell.length_c   1.000
_cell.angle_alpha   90.00
_cell.angle_beta   90.00
_cell.angle_gamma   90.00
#
_symmetry.space_group_name_H-M   'P 1'
#
loop_
_entity.id
_entity.type
_entity.pdbx_description
1 polymer ?
#
loop_
_entity_poly.entity_id
_entity_poly.type
_entity_poly.pdbx_seq_one_letter_code
_entity_poly.pdbx_strand_id
1 'polypeptide(L)'
;MQYLCNDIDFRLRKATFREAAARSTKAYCPYCQISSEPNPLPQGLKAPPAYHIDARRQRQPPPPPCDPPPYSARNGAENEKAGGTDDTLHFLNHEHDSILSLSLRYGVPQDALRRANKIHSDHLLLARKTVLIPGDFYKAGVSLSPRPVEGEAEELRKSKIRRIMTACKLVDYGVAQLYLEQAGYNLERAVDTYFEDEAWEQTQRDRNRNKASTTQWFFRGLR
;
A
#
# COMPACT_ATOMS: atom_id res chain seq x y z
N MET A 1 0.14 -39.37 -36.47
CA MET A 1 -0.26 -38.07 -37.05
C MET A 1 -1.30 -37.42 -36.15
N GLN A 2 -0.87 -37.13 -34.91
CA GLN A 2 -1.49 -36.18 -34.01
C GLN A 2 -0.94 -34.79 -34.37
N TYR A 3 -1.52 -33.74 -33.78
CA TYR A 3 -1.26 -32.31 -33.98
C TYR A 3 -2.12 -31.65 -35.06
N LEU A 4 -2.71 -30.53 -34.67
CA LEU A 4 -3.60 -29.62 -35.42
C LEU A 4 -5.10 -29.91 -35.32
N CYS A 5 -5.57 -30.19 -34.10
CA CYS A 5 -6.86 -29.69 -33.65
C CYS A 5 -6.54 -28.62 -32.58
N ASN A 6 -7.08 -27.40 -32.73
CA ASN A 6 -6.99 -26.21 -31.85
C ASN A 6 -6.34 -24.95 -32.47
N ASP A 7 -6.76 -24.51 -33.67
CA ASP A 7 -6.34 -23.17 -34.12
C ASP A 7 -7.35 -22.40 -35.00
N ILE A 8 -8.64 -22.78 -34.99
CA ILE A 8 -9.66 -22.12 -35.83
C ILE A 8 -10.87 -21.62 -35.02
N ASP A 9 -10.81 -21.60 -33.68
CA ASP A 9 -11.87 -21.02 -32.84
C ASP A 9 -11.58 -19.61 -32.30
N PHE A 10 -10.43 -19.01 -32.64
CA PHE A 10 -10.05 -17.67 -32.12
C PHE A 10 -10.24 -16.51 -33.12
N ARG A 11 -10.61 -16.79 -34.37
CA ARG A 11 -10.79 -15.76 -35.43
C ARG A 11 -12.21 -15.61 -35.98
N LEU A 12 -13.22 -16.18 -35.30
CA LEU A 12 -14.64 -15.96 -35.60
C LEU A 12 -15.45 -15.48 -34.37
N ARG A 13 -14.79 -14.77 -33.45
CA ARG A 13 -15.43 -14.03 -32.32
C ARG A 13 -15.12 -12.53 -32.30
N LYS A 14 -14.64 -11.97 -33.42
CA LYS A 14 -14.33 -10.53 -33.56
C LYS A 14 -15.19 -9.79 -34.60
N ALA A 15 -16.35 -10.34 -34.95
CA ALA A 15 -17.26 -9.74 -35.95
C ALA A 15 -18.72 -9.61 -35.50
N THR A 16 -19.04 -9.75 -34.20
CA THR A 16 -20.39 -9.52 -33.64
C THR A 16 -20.35 -8.89 -32.25
N PHE A 17 -19.38 -7.99 -32.01
CA PHE A 17 -19.30 -7.20 -30.78
C PHE A 17 -18.97 -5.73 -31.04
N ARG A 18 -19.26 -5.27 -32.27
CA ARG A 18 -19.02 -3.89 -32.72
C ARG A 18 -20.29 -3.20 -33.22
N GLU A 19 -21.45 -3.66 -32.72
CA GLU A 19 -22.76 -3.11 -33.05
C GLU A 19 -23.66 -3.03 -31.81
N ALA A 20 -23.07 -2.60 -30.69
CA ALA A 20 -23.81 -2.24 -29.47
C ALA A 20 -23.24 -0.96 -28.80
N ALA A 21 -22.33 -0.26 -29.47
CA ALA A 21 -21.69 0.97 -28.97
C ALA A 21 -22.26 2.25 -29.63
N ALA A 22 -23.50 2.20 -30.13
CA ALA A 22 -24.18 3.32 -30.76
C ALA A 22 -25.59 3.55 -30.20
N ARG A 23 -25.85 3.19 -28.93
CA ARG A 23 -27.07 3.63 -28.23
C ARG A 23 -26.74 4.77 -27.26
N SER A 24 -26.51 5.93 -27.87
CA SER A 24 -26.83 7.28 -27.40
C SER A 24 -26.95 7.50 -25.88
N THR A 25 -25.85 7.94 -25.25
CA THR A 25 -25.74 8.52 -23.90
C THR A 25 -26.42 9.90 -23.80
N LYS A 26 -27.66 10.05 -24.29
CA LYS A 26 -28.40 11.34 -24.25
C LYS A 26 -29.28 11.49 -23.00
N ALA A 27 -29.40 10.46 -22.17
CA ALA A 27 -30.33 10.44 -21.04
C ALA A 27 -29.70 10.82 -19.68
N TYR A 28 -28.37 10.94 -19.57
CA TYR A 28 -27.71 11.16 -18.29
C TYR A 28 -26.51 12.10 -18.41
N CYS A 29 -26.55 13.23 -17.69
CA CYS A 29 -25.43 14.17 -17.63
C CYS A 29 -24.58 13.92 -16.36
N PRO A 30 -23.29 13.57 -16.48
CA PRO A 30 -22.45 13.21 -15.34
C PRO A 30 -22.06 14.40 -14.45
N TYR A 31 -22.21 15.64 -14.91
CA TYR A 31 -21.90 16.83 -14.11
C TYR A 31 -23.08 17.33 -13.28
N CYS A 32 -24.30 17.08 -13.74
CA CYS A 32 -25.51 17.54 -13.06
C CYS A 32 -26.25 16.41 -12.32
N GLN A 33 -25.87 15.14 -12.50
CA GLN A 33 -26.53 13.96 -11.90
C GLN A 33 -28.05 13.92 -12.07
N ILE A 34 -28.58 14.47 -13.18
CA ILE A 34 -30.00 14.49 -13.51
C ILE A 34 -30.21 13.68 -14.79
N SER A 35 -31.24 12.83 -14.78
CA SER A 35 -31.72 12.10 -15.97
C SER A 35 -32.88 12.86 -16.62
N SER A 36 -32.90 12.92 -17.95
CA SER A 36 -33.95 13.58 -18.75
C SER A 36 -35.17 12.69 -19.02
N GLU A 37 -35.19 11.46 -18.49
CA GLU A 37 -36.34 10.56 -18.62
C GLU A 37 -37.43 10.90 -17.59
N PRO A 38 -38.70 11.08 -18.02
CA PRO A 38 -39.80 11.25 -17.07
C PRO A 38 -39.99 9.93 -16.32
N ASN A 39 -39.61 9.92 -15.05
CA ASN A 39 -39.76 8.81 -14.13
C ASN A 39 -41.24 8.38 -14.04
N PRO A 40 -41.64 7.19 -14.51
CA PRO A 40 -42.99 6.70 -14.34
C PRO A 40 -43.13 6.12 -12.92
N LEU A 41 -43.10 7.00 -11.92
CA LEU A 41 -43.52 6.62 -10.58
C LEU A 41 -45.04 6.35 -10.61
N PRO A 42 -45.52 5.25 -10.03
CA PRO A 42 -46.95 5.02 -9.92
C PRO A 42 -47.61 6.19 -9.17
N GLN A 43 -48.66 6.74 -9.77
CA GLN A 43 -49.50 7.82 -9.23
C GLN A 43 -50.09 7.40 -7.88
N GLY A 44 -49.42 7.71 -6.78
CA GLY A 44 -49.88 7.31 -5.46
C GLY A 44 -49.02 7.65 -4.25
N LEU A 45 -47.77 8.12 -4.42
CA LEU A 45 -47.00 8.65 -3.28
C LEU A 45 -47.37 10.10 -3.01
N LYS A 46 -48.01 10.34 -1.86
CA LYS A 46 -48.23 11.69 -1.29
C LYS A 46 -46.91 12.45 -1.28
N ALA A 47 -46.97 13.72 -1.70
CA ALA A 47 -45.87 14.65 -1.49
C ALA A 47 -45.43 14.61 -0.02
N PRO A 48 -44.12 14.68 0.28
CA PRO A 48 -43.67 14.83 1.65
C PRO A 48 -44.40 16.03 2.27
N PRO A 49 -44.83 15.95 3.54
CA PRO A 49 -45.46 17.09 4.21
C PRO A 49 -44.54 18.30 4.06
N ALA A 50 -45.13 19.46 3.73
CA ALA A 50 -44.38 20.68 3.58
C ALA A 50 -43.59 20.93 4.88
N TYR A 51 -42.27 20.88 4.80
CA TYR A 51 -41.42 21.37 5.88
C TYR A 51 -41.68 22.87 5.96
N HIS A 52 -42.57 23.27 6.86
CA HIS A 52 -42.63 24.65 7.29
C HIS A 52 -41.26 24.95 7.87
N ILE A 53 -40.46 25.74 7.16
CA ILE A 53 -39.32 26.41 7.78
C ILE A 53 -39.97 27.39 8.75
N ASP A 54 -39.98 27.03 10.03
CA ASP A 54 -40.35 27.93 11.10
C ASP A 54 -39.40 29.14 11.04
N ALA A 55 -39.80 30.17 10.29
CA ALA A 55 -39.21 31.49 10.29
C ALA A 55 -39.59 32.23 11.59
N ARG A 56 -39.44 31.55 12.72
CA ARG A 56 -39.64 32.08 14.06
C ARG A 56 -38.52 31.64 15.00
N ARG A 57 -37.28 31.71 14.53
CA ARG A 57 -36.18 32.07 15.45
C ARG A 57 -36.34 33.55 15.76
N GLN A 58 -37.08 33.83 16.83
CA GLN A 58 -36.92 35.07 17.57
C GLN A 58 -35.42 35.26 17.80
N ARG A 59 -34.85 36.33 17.24
CA ARG A 59 -33.51 36.78 17.59
C ARG A 59 -33.53 37.14 19.07
N GLN A 60 -33.18 36.19 19.93
CA GLN A 60 -32.72 36.53 21.26
C GLN A 60 -31.36 37.23 21.11
N PRO A 61 -31.13 38.39 21.74
CA PRO A 61 -29.79 38.95 21.82
C PRO A 61 -28.87 37.99 22.60
N PRO A 62 -27.59 37.88 22.22
CA PRO A 62 -26.66 37.00 22.90
C PRO A 62 -26.48 37.42 24.38
N PRO A 63 -26.37 36.47 25.32
CA PRO A 63 -25.97 36.77 26.68
C PRO A 63 -24.54 37.34 26.73
N PRO A 64 -24.20 38.16 27.73
CA PRO A 64 -22.87 38.77 27.85
C PRO A 64 -21.77 37.71 27.96
N PRO A 65 -20.53 38.01 27.55
CA PRO A 65 -19.41 37.07 27.63
C PRO A 65 -19.15 36.69 29.10
N CYS A 66 -19.36 35.42 29.45
CA CYS A 66 -18.77 34.87 30.66
C CYS A 66 -17.27 34.73 30.44
N ASP A 67 -16.49 35.43 31.24
CA ASP A 67 -15.04 35.27 31.31
C ASP A 67 -14.68 33.79 31.53
N PRO A 68 -13.67 33.25 30.82
CA PRO A 68 -13.21 31.90 31.08
C PRO A 68 -12.59 31.82 32.48
N PRO A 69 -12.79 30.71 33.21
CA PRO A 69 -12.20 30.52 34.53
C PRO A 69 -10.67 30.59 34.44
N PRO A 70 -9.99 31.12 35.48
CA PRO A 70 -8.54 31.25 35.46
C PRO A 70 -7.94 29.85 35.35
N TYR A 71 -6.95 29.72 34.46
CA TYR A 71 -6.16 28.51 34.32
C TYR A 71 -5.65 28.10 35.70
N SER A 72 -6.23 27.06 36.26
CA SER A 72 -5.55 26.32 37.32
C SER A 72 -4.46 25.57 36.59
N ALA A 73 -3.21 25.97 36.80
CA ALA A 73 -2.03 25.25 36.38
C ALA A 73 -2.22 23.78 36.76
N ARG A 74 -2.61 22.99 35.76
CA ARG A 74 -2.70 21.55 35.90
C ARG A 74 -1.26 21.12 35.94
N ASN A 75 -0.74 20.98 37.16
CA ASN A 75 0.53 20.32 37.42
C ASN A 75 0.58 19.12 36.48
N GLY A 76 1.55 19.14 35.58
CA GLY A 76 1.90 17.99 34.77
C GLY A 76 2.32 16.91 35.74
N ALA A 77 1.36 16.12 36.20
CA ALA A 77 1.60 14.74 36.56
C ALA A 77 1.81 14.04 35.22
N GLU A 78 3.02 14.21 34.68
CA GLU A 78 3.69 13.22 33.86
C GLU A 78 3.61 11.92 34.65
N ASN A 79 2.56 11.14 34.36
CA ASN A 79 2.42 9.82 34.93
C ASN A 79 3.50 8.98 34.29
N GLU A 80 4.58 8.84 35.04
CA GLU A 80 5.68 7.95 34.78
C GLU A 80 5.13 6.57 34.41
N LYS A 81 5.60 6.05 33.29
CA LYS A 81 5.84 4.61 33.10
C LYS A 81 4.83 3.72 33.82
N ALA A 82 3.57 3.76 33.36
CA ALA A 82 2.65 2.68 33.66
C ALA A 82 3.27 1.42 33.05
N GLY A 83 3.91 0.61 33.90
CA GLY A 83 4.10 -0.82 33.67
C GLY A 83 2.74 -1.50 33.67
N GLY A 84 1.89 -1.10 32.72
CA GLY A 84 0.64 -1.76 32.41
C GLY A 84 0.98 -3.08 31.76
N THR A 85 0.29 -4.11 32.22
CA THR A 85 0.21 -5.46 31.64
C THR A 85 0.75 -5.59 30.22
N ASP A 86 1.65 -6.55 29.98
CA ASP A 86 2.38 -6.76 28.73
C ASP A 86 1.54 -6.50 27.48
N ASP A 87 1.82 -5.39 26.79
CA ASP A 87 1.18 -5.03 25.53
C ASP A 87 1.55 -6.04 24.46
N THR A 88 0.53 -6.61 23.81
CA THR A 88 0.72 -7.65 22.79
C THR A 88 0.87 -7.01 21.41
N LEU A 89 1.91 -7.38 20.67
CA LEU A 89 2.14 -6.90 19.30
C LEU A 89 1.41 -7.78 18.28
N HIS A 90 0.59 -7.17 17.43
CA HIS A 90 -0.15 -7.84 16.35
C HIS A 90 0.37 -7.40 14.98
N PHE A 91 0.65 -8.37 14.10
CA PHE A 91 1.00 -8.11 12.70
C PHE A 91 -0.26 -7.93 11.86
N LEU A 92 -0.35 -6.81 11.14
CA LEU A 92 -1.51 -6.47 10.33
C LEU A 92 -1.52 -7.24 9.01
N ASN A 93 -2.68 -7.81 8.69
CA ASN A 93 -3.03 -8.20 7.33
C ASN A 93 -4.01 -7.16 6.75
N HIS A 94 -3.55 -6.31 5.83
CA HIS A 94 -4.34 -5.22 5.26
C HIS A 94 -5.61 -5.66 4.52
N GLU A 95 -5.71 -6.93 4.11
CA GLU A 95 -6.90 -7.46 3.41
C GLU A 95 -8.04 -7.84 4.37
N HIS A 96 -7.72 -8.16 5.63
CA HIS A 96 -8.66 -8.76 6.58
C HIS A 96 -8.71 -8.06 7.95
N ASP A 97 -7.67 -7.29 8.28
CA ASP A 97 -7.57 -6.57 9.54
C ASP A 97 -8.03 -5.10 9.36
N SER A 98 -8.96 -4.72 10.22
CA SER A 98 -9.52 -3.38 10.38
C SER A 98 -9.64 -3.11 11.89
N ILE A 99 -9.85 -1.86 12.29
CA ILE A 99 -10.00 -1.52 13.73
C ILE A 99 -11.14 -2.32 14.36
N LEU A 100 -12.26 -2.48 13.63
CA LEU A 100 -13.40 -3.27 14.06
C LEU A 100 -13.06 -4.76 14.18
N SER A 101 -12.44 -5.36 13.16
CA SER A 101 -12.13 -6.81 13.21
C SER A 101 -11.10 -7.14 14.30
N LEU A 102 -10.13 -6.24 14.54
CA LEU A 102 -9.17 -6.38 15.65
C LEU A 102 -9.84 -6.23 17.01
N SER A 103 -10.73 -5.25 17.17
CA SER A 103 -11.52 -5.06 18.39
C SER A 103 -12.32 -6.31 18.77
N LEU A 104 -12.95 -6.95 17.78
CA LEU A 104 -13.69 -8.20 17.99
C LEU A 104 -12.78 -9.39 18.29
N ARG A 105 -11.66 -9.53 17.58
CA ARG A 105 -10.72 -10.66 17.76
C ARG A 105 -10.08 -10.65 19.14
N TYR A 106 -9.76 -9.48 19.68
CA TYR A 106 -9.05 -9.32 20.94
C TYR A 106 -9.92 -8.88 22.12
N GLY A 107 -11.21 -8.59 21.87
CA GLY A 107 -12.13 -8.11 22.90
C GLY A 107 -11.78 -6.72 23.44
N VAL A 108 -11.07 -5.89 22.66
CA VAL A 108 -10.61 -4.55 23.07
C VAL A 108 -11.51 -3.48 22.48
N PRO A 109 -11.98 -2.48 23.23
CA PRO A 109 -12.80 -1.40 22.67
C PRO A 109 -12.02 -0.58 21.63
N GLN A 110 -12.68 -0.24 20.52
CA GLN A 110 -12.07 0.47 19.39
C GLN A 110 -11.36 1.77 19.80
N ASP A 111 -11.97 2.53 20.70
CA ASP A 111 -11.42 3.81 21.17
C ASP A 111 -10.14 3.63 22.00
N ALA A 112 -10.02 2.53 22.76
CA ALA A 112 -8.79 2.23 23.47
C ALA A 112 -7.68 1.82 22.49
N LEU A 113 -8.03 1.00 21.49
CA LEU A 113 -7.09 0.57 20.45
C LEU A 113 -6.56 1.76 19.63
N ARG A 114 -7.45 2.69 19.26
CA ARG A 114 -7.11 3.94 18.57
C ARG A 114 -6.18 4.83 19.40
N ARG A 115 -6.50 5.03 20.68
CA ARG A 115 -5.70 5.87 21.59
C ARG A 115 -4.32 5.27 21.84
N ALA A 116 -4.23 3.98 22.11
CA ALA A 116 -2.95 3.30 22.35
C ALA A 116 -2.00 3.38 21.14
N ASN A 117 -2.56 3.30 19.92
CA ASN A 117 -1.76 3.33 18.69
C ASN A 117 -1.65 4.72 18.04
N LYS A 118 -2.29 5.75 18.61
CA LYS A 118 -2.36 7.11 18.02
C LYS A 118 -2.95 7.08 16.59
N ILE A 119 -4.04 6.34 16.42
CA ILE A 119 -4.74 6.17 15.13
C ILE A 119 -6.04 6.98 15.18
N HIS A 120 -6.11 8.05 14.40
CA HIS A 120 -7.27 8.94 14.35
C HIS A 120 -8.31 8.47 13.32
N SER A 121 -7.90 7.73 12.30
CA SER A 121 -8.72 7.30 11.17
C SER A 121 -8.32 5.91 10.68
N ASP A 122 -9.27 5.20 10.06
CA ASP A 122 -9.10 3.78 9.72
C ASP A 122 -8.04 3.57 8.65
N HIS A 123 -7.91 4.52 7.71
CA HIS A 123 -6.90 4.46 6.65
C HIS A 123 -5.46 4.53 7.18
N LEU A 124 -5.23 5.07 8.38
CA LEU A 124 -3.89 5.12 8.98
C LEU A 124 -3.39 3.73 9.42
N LEU A 125 -4.26 2.72 9.47
CA LEU A 125 -3.82 1.33 9.64
C LEU A 125 -3.02 0.83 8.43
N LEU A 126 -3.37 1.25 7.21
CA LEU A 126 -2.69 0.80 6.00
C LEU A 126 -1.22 1.26 5.93
N ALA A 127 -0.88 2.34 6.62
CA ALA A 127 0.49 2.86 6.70
C ALA A 127 1.39 2.06 7.67
N ARG A 128 0.86 1.05 8.38
CA ARG A 128 1.57 0.36 9.46
C ARG A 128 1.58 -1.14 9.23
N LYS A 129 2.69 -1.80 9.57
CA LYS A 129 2.80 -3.26 9.53
C LYS A 129 2.33 -3.93 10.83
N THR A 130 2.34 -3.20 11.93
CA THR A 130 2.06 -3.72 13.27
C THR A 130 1.19 -2.76 14.10
N VAL A 131 0.44 -3.33 15.04
CA VAL A 131 -0.43 -2.63 15.99
C VAL A 131 -0.21 -3.20 17.39
N LEU A 132 -0.19 -2.30 18.39
CA LEU A 132 -0.12 -2.66 19.80
C LEU A 132 -1.53 -2.91 20.33
N ILE A 133 -1.69 -4.00 21.07
CA ILE A 133 -2.95 -4.38 21.70
C ILE A 133 -2.79 -4.17 23.20
N PRO A 134 -3.55 -3.22 23.79
CA PRO A 134 -3.46 -2.93 25.22
C PRO A 134 -3.72 -4.19 26.05
N GLY A 135 -2.73 -4.55 26.88
CA GLY A 135 -2.86 -5.66 27.81
C GLY A 135 -3.95 -5.46 28.87
N ASP A 136 -4.41 -4.21 29.06
CA ASP A 136 -5.49 -3.84 29.99
C ASP A 136 -6.77 -4.65 29.75
N PHE A 137 -7.08 -4.90 28.48
CA PHE A 137 -8.28 -5.62 28.04
C PHE A 137 -7.96 -7.05 27.60
N TYR A 138 -6.77 -7.29 27.06
CA TYR A 138 -6.36 -8.59 26.55
C TYR A 138 -5.33 -9.27 27.46
N LYS A 139 -5.79 -10.17 28.34
CA LYS A 139 -4.94 -10.87 29.34
C LYS A 139 -4.28 -12.14 28.83
N ALA A 140 -4.60 -12.59 27.62
CA ALA A 140 -4.07 -13.84 27.09
C ALA A 140 -2.60 -13.72 26.62
N GLY A 141 -2.09 -12.50 26.40
CA GLY A 141 -0.65 -12.25 26.17
C GLY A 141 -0.04 -12.88 24.90
N VAL A 142 -0.84 -13.56 24.07
CA VAL A 142 -0.38 -14.25 22.86
C VAL A 142 -0.91 -13.52 21.63
N SER A 143 -0.05 -13.20 20.68
CA SER A 143 -0.47 -12.61 19.41
C SER A 143 -1.27 -13.63 18.58
N LEU A 144 -2.53 -13.32 18.27
CA LEU A 144 -3.40 -14.12 17.42
C LEU A 144 -3.23 -13.80 15.92
N SER A 145 -2.26 -12.96 15.55
CA SER A 145 -1.97 -12.63 14.15
C SER A 145 -1.42 -13.85 13.42
N PRO A 146 -1.81 -14.06 12.15
CA PRO A 146 -0.99 -14.89 11.26
C PRO A 146 0.41 -14.28 11.26
N ARG A 147 1.44 -15.10 11.45
CA ARG A 147 2.81 -14.66 11.16
C ARG A 147 2.82 -14.11 9.72
N PRO A 148 3.59 -13.04 9.42
CA PRO A 148 3.50 -12.30 8.17
C PRO A 148 3.31 -13.21 6.94
N VAL A 149 2.28 -12.92 6.14
CA VAL A 149 1.83 -13.72 4.98
C VAL A 149 2.91 -13.83 3.89
N GLU A 150 3.76 -12.81 3.75
CA GLU A 150 5.06 -12.97 3.12
C GLU A 150 5.99 -13.61 4.15
N GLY A 151 6.03 -14.94 4.19
CA GLY A 151 6.73 -15.71 5.23
C GLY A 151 8.16 -15.23 5.47
N GLU A 152 8.76 -15.61 6.60
CA GLU A 152 10.15 -15.24 6.99
C GLU A 152 11.15 -15.32 5.82
N ALA A 153 10.97 -16.31 4.95
CA ALA A 153 11.74 -16.48 3.73
C ALA A 153 11.70 -15.27 2.78
N GLU A 154 10.54 -14.64 2.53
CA GLU A 154 10.41 -13.53 1.58
C GLU A 154 10.96 -12.21 2.11
N GLU A 155 10.84 -11.94 3.41
CA GLU A 155 11.50 -10.80 4.05
C GLU A 155 13.02 -10.98 4.08
N LEU A 156 13.51 -12.22 4.29
CA LEU A 156 14.93 -12.54 4.13
C LEU A 156 15.39 -12.33 2.68
N ARG A 157 14.56 -12.65 1.67
CA ARG A 157 14.87 -12.36 0.26
C ARG A 157 14.94 -10.86 0.00
N LYS A 158 13.92 -10.09 0.37
CA LYS A 158 13.89 -8.63 0.16
C LYS A 158 15.01 -7.91 0.91
N SER A 159 15.34 -8.34 2.13
CA SER A 159 16.47 -7.78 2.87
C SER A 159 17.82 -8.13 2.24
N LYS A 160 18.00 -9.34 1.72
CA LYS A 160 19.20 -9.73 0.96
C LYS A 160 19.34 -8.92 -0.33
N ILE A 161 18.25 -8.67 -1.06
CA ILE A 161 18.25 -7.83 -2.26
C ILE A 161 18.72 -6.40 -1.90
N ARG A 162 18.20 -5.80 -0.84
CA ARG A 162 18.67 -4.49 -0.38
C ARG A 162 20.15 -4.51 0.02
N ARG A 163 20.63 -5.58 0.65
CA ARG A 163 22.03 -5.73 1.05
C ARG A 163 22.97 -5.82 -0.16
N ILE A 164 22.66 -6.64 -1.17
CA ILE A 164 23.49 -6.73 -2.37
C ILE A 164 23.46 -5.43 -3.17
N MET A 165 22.30 -4.77 -3.30
CA MET A 165 22.20 -3.46 -3.96
C MET A 165 23.10 -2.42 -3.29
N THR A 166 23.19 -2.45 -1.96
CA THR A 166 24.06 -1.52 -1.22
C THR A 166 25.53 -1.91 -1.30
N ALA A 167 25.85 -3.20 -1.19
CA ALA A 167 27.24 -3.70 -1.23
C ALA A 167 27.88 -3.49 -2.60
N CYS A 168 27.15 -3.82 -3.67
CA CYS A 168 27.60 -3.72 -5.05
C CYS A 168 27.26 -2.37 -5.71
N LYS A 169 26.50 -1.50 -5.02
CA LYS A 169 25.99 -0.21 -5.53
C LYS A 169 25.12 -0.36 -6.79
N LEU A 170 24.36 -1.45 -6.87
CA LEU A 170 23.44 -1.70 -7.97
C LEU A 170 22.23 -0.76 -7.91
N VAL A 171 21.94 -0.09 -9.02
CA VAL A 171 20.75 0.75 -9.18
C VAL A 171 19.53 -0.08 -9.59
N ASP A 172 19.75 -1.15 -10.36
CA ASP A 172 18.68 -2.00 -10.88
C ASP A 172 18.35 -3.16 -9.93
N TYR A 173 17.10 -3.21 -9.50
CA TYR A 173 16.54 -4.29 -8.68
C TYR A 173 16.56 -5.64 -9.41
N GLY A 174 16.29 -5.65 -10.73
CA GLY A 174 16.23 -6.88 -11.51
C GLY A 174 17.58 -7.60 -11.56
N VAL A 175 18.66 -6.84 -11.71
CA VAL A 175 20.04 -7.36 -11.68
C VAL A 175 20.39 -7.92 -10.30
N ALA A 176 20.05 -7.19 -9.23
CA ALA A 176 20.27 -7.65 -7.86
C ALA A 176 19.52 -8.97 -7.55
N GLN A 177 18.27 -9.10 -8.03
CA GLN A 177 17.50 -10.32 -7.91
C GLN A 177 18.15 -11.48 -8.67
N LEU A 178 18.61 -11.25 -9.90
CA LEU A 178 19.26 -12.27 -10.74
C LEU A 178 20.48 -12.89 -10.05
N TYR A 179 21.41 -12.06 -9.53
CA TYR A 179 22.60 -12.56 -8.85
C TYR A 179 22.27 -13.36 -7.58
N LEU A 180 21.25 -12.94 -6.84
CA LEU A 180 20.80 -13.70 -5.68
C LEU A 180 20.13 -15.01 -6.06
N GLU A 181 19.33 -15.06 -7.12
CA GLU A 181 18.71 -16.30 -7.62
C GLU A 181 19.79 -17.30 -8.09
N GLN A 182 20.79 -16.82 -8.84
CA GLN A 182 21.91 -17.63 -9.31
C GLN A 182 22.76 -18.17 -8.15
N ALA A 183 22.91 -17.42 -7.07
CA ALA A 183 23.63 -17.83 -5.86
C ALA A 183 22.78 -18.64 -4.87
N GLY A 184 21.51 -18.95 -5.17
CA GLY A 184 20.60 -19.65 -4.26
C GLY A 184 20.28 -18.84 -2.99
N TYR A 185 20.22 -17.51 -3.12
CA TYR A 185 20.04 -16.52 -2.05
C TYR A 185 21.18 -16.52 -1.01
N ASN A 186 22.39 -16.94 -1.38
CA ASN A 186 23.59 -16.68 -0.58
C ASN A 186 24.15 -15.29 -0.93
N LEU A 187 24.20 -14.38 0.05
CA LEU A 187 24.60 -12.99 -0.15
C LEU A 187 26.09 -12.85 -0.53
N GLU A 188 26.97 -13.55 0.19
CA GLU A 188 28.43 -13.44 -0.01
C GLU A 188 28.80 -13.93 -1.41
N ARG A 189 28.32 -15.12 -1.76
CA ARG A 189 28.54 -15.70 -3.09
C ARG A 189 28.03 -14.79 -4.21
N ALA A 190 26.86 -14.17 -4.04
CA ALA A 190 26.29 -13.27 -5.05
C ALA A 190 27.14 -11.99 -5.22
N VAL A 191 27.68 -11.45 -4.13
CA VAL A 191 28.58 -10.29 -4.15
C VAL A 191 29.89 -10.64 -4.84
N ASP A 192 30.49 -11.78 -4.51
CA ASP A 192 31.74 -12.24 -5.11
C ASP A 192 31.57 -12.45 -6.62
N THR A 193 30.51 -13.14 -7.06
CA THR A 193 30.23 -13.34 -8.49
C THR A 193 30.06 -12.03 -9.24
N TYR A 194 29.45 -11.01 -8.61
CA TYR A 194 29.30 -9.70 -9.24
C TYR A 194 30.67 -9.01 -9.41
N PHE A 195 31.54 -9.04 -8.40
CA PHE A 195 32.85 -8.42 -8.50
C PHE A 195 33.78 -9.14 -9.48
N GLU A 196 33.66 -10.48 -9.59
CA GLU A 196 34.37 -11.26 -10.60
C GLU A 196 33.97 -10.85 -12.02
N ASP A 197 32.67 -10.68 -12.28
CA ASP A 197 32.16 -10.21 -13.57
C ASP A 197 32.66 -8.80 -13.90
N GLU A 198 32.56 -7.85 -12.96
CA GLU A 198 33.07 -6.48 -13.14
C GLU A 198 34.58 -6.44 -13.43
N ALA A 199 35.38 -7.24 -12.72
CA ALA A 199 36.81 -7.33 -12.95
C ALA A 199 37.13 -7.93 -14.33
N TRP A 200 36.35 -8.92 -14.75
CA TRP A 200 36.47 -9.50 -16.09
C TRP A 200 36.10 -8.48 -17.17
N GLU A 201 34.98 -7.77 -17.02
CA GLU A 201 34.54 -6.74 -17.96
C GLU A 201 35.58 -5.62 -18.09
N GLN A 202 36.14 -5.15 -16.98
CA GLN A 202 37.19 -4.13 -16.98
C GLN A 202 38.43 -4.60 -17.74
N THR A 203 38.89 -5.83 -17.49
CA THR A 203 40.04 -6.42 -18.18
C THR A 203 39.77 -6.56 -19.68
N GLN A 204 38.55 -6.94 -20.08
CA GLN A 204 38.17 -7.01 -21.50
C GLN A 204 38.13 -5.63 -22.16
N ARG A 205 37.61 -4.61 -21.45
CA ARG A 205 37.62 -3.22 -21.93
C ARG A 205 39.02 -2.71 -22.15
N ASP A 206 39.93 -2.94 -21.21
CA ASP A 206 41.35 -2.56 -21.34
C ASP A 206 42.03 -3.34 -22.47
N ARG A 207 41.78 -4.64 -22.60
CA ARG A 207 42.29 -5.46 -23.70
C ARG A 207 41.81 -4.94 -25.06
N ASN A 208 40.53 -4.58 -25.18
CA ASN A 208 39.98 -4.03 -26.41
C ASN A 208 40.52 -2.61 -26.69
N ARG A 209 40.70 -1.78 -25.67
CA ARG A 209 41.35 -0.46 -25.80
C ARG A 209 42.79 -0.59 -26.30
N ASN A 210 43.56 -1.51 -25.73
CA ASN A 210 44.94 -1.77 -26.14
C ASN A 210 45.02 -2.28 -27.57
N LYS A 211 44.12 -3.20 -27.98
CA LYS A 211 44.01 -3.65 -29.38
C LYS A 211 43.68 -2.49 -30.33
N ALA A 212 42.73 -1.62 -29.97
CA ALA A 212 42.37 -0.45 -30.78
C ALA A 212 43.54 0.53 -30.93
N SER A 213 44.28 0.79 -29.84
CA SER A 213 45.48 1.63 -29.86
C SER A 213 46.59 1.02 -30.71
N THR A 214 46.91 -0.27 -30.52
CA THR A 214 47.91 -0.97 -31.32
C THR A 214 47.58 -0.90 -32.81
N THR A 215 46.33 -1.16 -33.19
CA THR A 215 45.88 -1.02 -34.58
C THR A 215 46.06 0.41 -35.10
N GLN A 216 45.76 1.43 -34.29
CA GLN A 216 45.94 2.84 -34.65
C GLN A 216 47.42 3.24 -34.86
N TRP A 217 48.36 2.70 -34.06
CA TRP A 217 49.79 2.92 -34.25
C TRP A 217 50.31 2.26 -35.54
N PHE A 218 49.88 1.03 -35.85
CA PHE A 218 50.29 0.33 -37.07
C PHE A 218 49.86 1.04 -38.36
N PHE A 219 48.68 1.68 -38.39
CA PHE A 219 48.22 2.42 -39.58
C PHE A 219 48.80 3.84 -39.71
N ARG A 220 49.41 4.40 -38.66
CA ARG A 220 49.96 5.76 -38.67
C ARG A 220 51.44 5.83 -39.08
N GLY A 221 52.14 4.69 -39.14
CA GLY A 221 53.51 4.58 -39.63
C GLY A 221 53.64 4.19 -41.11
N LEU A 222 52.52 4.07 -41.84
CA LEU A 222 52.48 3.61 -43.24
C LEU A 222 52.08 4.72 -44.24
N ARG A 223 52.40 5.98 -43.94
CA ARG A 223 52.27 7.13 -44.86
C ARG A 223 53.61 7.80 -45.08
#